data_AF-A0A381SRP3-F1
#
_entry.id   AF-A0A381SRP3-F1
#
_cell.length_a   1.000
_cell.length_b   1.000
_cell.length_c   1.000
_cell.angle_alpha   90.00
_cell.angle_beta   90.00
_cell.angle_gamma   90.00
#
_symmetry.space_group_name_H-M   'P 1'
#
loop_
_entity.id
_entity.type
_entity.pdbx_description
1 polymer ?
#
loop_
_entity_poly.entity_id
_entity_poly.type
_entity_poly.pdbx_seq_one_letter_code
_entity_poly.pdbx_strand_id
1 'polypeptide(L)'
;MLDNSFLKDLSDRLVALLPAAESLRDDVRNQIEQTLKKAFASLDLLTREEFDAQVQSLERSKQRIEELENLVTELEKHLDTMNSASK
;
A
#
# COMPACT_ATOMS: atom_id res chain seq x y z
N MET A 1 -2.31 8.90 -2.95
CA MET A 1 -1.01 9.55 -3.21
C MET A 1 -0.74 10.51 -2.07
N LEU A 2 0.52 10.77 -1.73
CA LEU A 2 0.82 12.03 -1.04
C LEU A 2 0.75 13.12 -2.09
N ASP A 3 -0.46 13.59 -2.32
CA ASP A 3 -0.65 14.70 -3.23
C ASP A 3 -0.03 15.95 -2.61
N ASN A 4 0.59 16.79 -3.44
CA ASN A 4 1.09 18.08 -2.96
C ASN A 4 -0.06 18.94 -2.40
N SER A 5 -1.30 18.67 -2.82
CA SER A 5 -2.52 19.23 -2.20
C SER A 5 -2.77 18.68 -0.80
N PHE A 6 -2.57 17.39 -0.54
CA PHE A 6 -2.71 16.82 0.82
C PHE A 6 -1.70 17.42 1.79
N LEU A 7 -0.44 17.56 1.37
CA LEU A 7 0.59 18.19 2.21
C LEU A 7 0.29 19.67 2.48
N LYS A 8 -0.22 20.37 1.47
CA LYS A 8 -0.66 21.76 1.60
C LYS A 8 -1.86 21.88 2.56
N ASP A 9 -2.88 21.05 2.40
CA ASP A 9 -4.07 21.04 3.25
C ASP A 9 -3.73 20.69 4.71
N LEU A 10 -2.79 19.77 4.92
CA LEU A 10 -2.28 19.42 6.24
C LEU A 10 -1.50 20.58 6.86
N SER A 11 -0.63 21.23 6.08
CA SER A 11 0.10 22.42 6.51
C SER A 11 -0.86 23.55 6.89
N ASP A 12 -1.87 23.84 6.06
CA ASP A 12 -2.88 24.87 6.31
C ASP A 12 -3.68 24.58 7.59
N ARG A 13 -4.04 23.31 7.84
CA ARG A 13 -4.71 22.90 9.10
C ARG A 13 -3.81 23.08 10.32
N LEU A 14 -2.53 22.73 10.22
CA LEU A 14 -1.58 22.89 11.33
C LEU A 14 -1.33 24.36 11.65
N VAL A 15 -1.22 25.20 10.63
CA VAL A 15 -1.09 26.66 10.77
C VAL A 15 -2.35 27.28 11.37
N ALA A 16 -3.54 26.79 11.01
CA ALA A 16 -4.81 27.26 11.54
C ALA A 16 -5.00 26.98 13.06
N LEU A 17 -4.28 25.99 13.61
CA LEU A 17 -4.29 25.68 15.04
C LEU A 17 -3.34 26.56 15.85
N LEU A 18 -2.47 27.36 15.20
CA LEU A 18 -1.52 28.23 15.88
C LEU A 18 -2.12 29.61 16.17
N PRO A 19 -1.97 30.15 17.39
CA PRO A 19 -2.45 31.50 17.76
C PRO A 19 -1.55 32.64 17.23
N ALA A 20 -0.92 32.48 16.07
CA ALA A 20 0.10 33.41 15.56
C ALA A 20 -0.50 34.65 14.87
N ALA A 21 0.17 35.80 15.04
CA ALA A 21 -0.10 37.03 14.29
C ALA A 21 0.10 36.79 12.79
N GLU A 22 -0.71 37.45 11.94
CA GLU A 22 -0.74 37.24 10.48
C GLU A 22 0.64 37.23 9.80
N SER A 23 1.57 38.06 10.26
CA SER A 23 2.92 38.17 9.69
C SER A 23 3.83 36.96 9.97
N LEU A 24 3.54 36.15 10.99
CA LEU A 24 4.32 34.95 11.34
C LEU A 24 3.73 33.66 10.74
N ARG A 25 2.51 33.72 10.18
CA ARG A 25 1.84 32.53 9.64
C ARG A 25 2.55 31.95 8.43
N ASP A 26 3.04 32.79 7.53
CA ASP A 26 3.63 32.33 6.27
C ASP A 26 4.99 31.66 6.47
N ASP A 27 5.84 32.21 7.35
CA ASP A 27 7.12 31.60 7.70
C ASP A 27 6.93 30.26 8.41
N VAL A 28 5.95 30.18 9.32
CA VAL A 28 5.63 28.94 10.03
C VAL A 28 5.02 27.91 9.09
N ARG A 29 4.15 28.31 8.15
CA ARG A 29 3.62 27.45 7.09
C ARG A 29 4.75 26.82 6.28
N ASN A 30 5.69 27.63 5.82
CA ASN A 30 6.83 27.16 5.02
C ASN A 30 7.68 26.16 5.81
N GLN A 31 7.94 26.43 7.10
CA GLN A 31 8.71 25.53 7.97
C GLN A 31 7.98 24.20 8.23
N ILE A 32 6.66 24.24 8.39
CA ILE A 32 5.81 23.05 8.55
C ILE A 32 5.82 22.22 7.26
N GLU A 33 5.62 22.84 6.10
CA GLU A 33 5.66 22.14 4.81
C GLU A 33 7.01 21.44 4.58
N GLN A 34 8.12 22.13 4.85
CA GLN A 34 9.46 21.55 4.69
C GLN A 34 9.68 20.38 5.64
N THR A 35 9.24 20.50 6.90
CA THR A 35 9.35 19.44 7.90
C THR A 35 8.53 18.22 7.52
N LEU A 36 7.29 18.42 7.05
CA LEU A 36 6.43 17.34 6.57
C LEU A 36 7.03 16.66 5.33
N LYS A 37 7.50 17.43 4.34
CA LYS A 37 8.17 16.88 3.15
C LYS A 37 9.38 16.02 3.54
N LYS A 38 10.21 16.48 4.49
CA LYS A 38 11.37 15.72 4.98
C LYS A 38 10.95 14.46 5.75
N ALA A 39 9.92 14.55 6.59
CA ALA A 39 9.40 13.41 7.34
C ALA A 39 8.82 12.33 6.39
N PHE A 40 8.01 12.73 5.41
CA PHE A 40 7.48 11.79 4.42
C PHE A 40 8.56 11.23 3.49
N ALA A 41 9.58 12.00 3.14
CA ALA A 41 10.73 11.48 2.40
C ALA A 41 11.58 10.49 3.23
N SER A 42 11.53 10.57 4.56
CA SER A 42 12.18 9.61 5.47
C SER A 42 11.35 8.37 5.75
N LEU A 43 10.06 8.37 5.39
CA LEU A 43 9.26 7.16 5.38
C LEU A 43 9.56 6.44 4.06
N ASP A 44 9.85 5.15 4.10
CA ASP A 44 10.05 4.30 2.92
C ASP A 44 8.72 4.11 2.18
N LEU A 45 8.20 5.21 1.62
CA LEU A 45 6.94 5.25 0.93
C LEU A 45 7.13 4.58 -0.43
N LEU A 46 6.53 3.40 -0.58
CA LEU A 46 6.40 2.77 -1.88
C LEU A 46 5.62 3.70 -2.82
N THR A 47 6.15 3.87 -4.03
CA THR A 47 5.44 4.57 -5.09
C THR A 47 4.17 3.80 -5.45
N ARG A 48 3.21 4.50 -6.05
CA ARG A 48 1.98 3.85 -6.52
C ARG A 48 2.28 2.75 -7.54
N GLU A 49 3.23 2.98 -8.43
CA GLU A 49 3.62 2.00 -9.45
C GLU A 49 4.19 0.73 -8.81
N GLU A 50 5.01 0.86 -7.77
CA GLU A 50 5.54 -0.28 -7.00
C GLU A 50 4.44 -1.01 -6.23
N PHE A 51 3.50 -0.27 -5.63
CA PHE A 51 2.34 -0.87 -4.96
C PHE A 51 1.46 -1.65 -5.95
N ASP A 52 1.13 -1.05 -7.09
CA ASP A 52 0.30 -1.67 -8.12
C ASP A 52 1.01 -2.91 -8.71
N ALA A 53 2.34 -2.87 -8.87
CA ALA A 53 3.14 -4.03 -9.27
C ALA A 53 3.10 -5.17 -8.23
N GLN A 54 3.17 -4.84 -6.93
CA GLN A 54 3.03 -5.83 -5.86
C GLN A 54 1.64 -6.45 -5.83
N VAL A 55 0.58 -5.64 -5.99
CA VAL A 55 -0.80 -6.13 -6.08
C VAL A 55 -0.96 -7.10 -7.25
N GLN A 56 -0.43 -6.74 -8.43
CA GLN A 56 -0.47 -7.61 -9.60
C GLN A 56 0.30 -8.92 -9.37
N SER A 57 1.46 -8.86 -8.72
CA SER A 57 2.23 -10.07 -8.41
C SER A 57 1.50 -10.96 -7.41
N LEU A 58 0.85 -10.37 -6.41
CA LEU A 58 0.04 -11.09 -5.43
C LEU A 58 -1.14 -11.80 -6.11
N GLU A 59 -1.80 -11.14 -7.05
CA GLU A 59 -2.92 -11.71 -7.79
C GLU A 59 -2.50 -12.92 -8.62
N ARG A 60 -1.36 -12.82 -9.32
CA ARG A 60 -0.78 -13.97 -10.04
C ARG A 60 -0.45 -15.14 -9.11
N SER A 61 0.10 -14.85 -7.93
CA SER A 61 0.41 -15.89 -6.95
C SER A 61 -0.86 -16.58 -6.45
N LYS A 62 -1.94 -15.84 -6.21
CA LYS A 62 -3.24 -16.42 -5.82
C LYS A 62 -3.80 -17.36 -6.89
N GLN A 63 -3.79 -16.91 -8.15
CA GLN A 63 -4.24 -17.73 -9.28
C GLN A 63 -3.43 -19.03 -9.37
N ARG A 64 -2.10 -18.93 -9.22
CA ARG A 64 -1.24 -20.11 -9.26
C ARG A 64 -1.50 -21.08 -8.11
N ILE A 65 -1.81 -20.56 -6.92
CA ILE A 65 -2.18 -21.39 -5.77
C ILE A 65 -3.49 -22.14 -6.05
N GLU A 66 -4.50 -21.45 -6.57
CA GLU A 66 -5.80 -22.06 -6.91
C GLU A 66 -5.65 -23.18 -7.97
N GLU A 67 -4.83 -22.96 -9.00
CA GLU A 67 -4.50 -24.01 -9.98
C GLU A 67 -3.86 -25.24 -9.32
N LEU A 68 -2.90 -25.02 -8.42
CA LEU A 68 -2.22 -26.12 -7.73
C LEU A 68 -3.15 -26.87 -6.78
N GLU A 69 -4.03 -26.17 -6.06
CA GLU A 69 -5.06 -26.79 -5.21
C GLU A 69 -6.00 -27.69 -6.02
N ASN A 70 -6.41 -27.23 -7.20
CA ASN A 70 -7.23 -28.03 -8.11
C ASN A 70 -6.49 -29.28 -8.62
N LEU A 71 -5.23 -29.14 -9.03
CA LEU A 71 -4.40 -30.27 -9.48
C LEU A 71 -4.19 -31.29 -8.37
N VAL A 72 -3.92 -30.85 -7.14
CA VAL A 72 -3.79 -31.74 -5.99
C VAL A 72 -5.10 -32.49 -5.74
N THR A 73 -6.23 -31.80 -5.77
CA THR A 73 -7.55 -32.42 -5.58
C THR A 73 -7.85 -33.47 -6.66
N GLU A 74 -7.48 -33.21 -7.92
CA GLU A 74 -7.65 -34.17 -9.01
C GLU A 74 -6.76 -35.41 -8.82
N LEU A 75 -5.50 -35.20 -8.44
CA LEU A 75 -4.56 -36.28 -8.14
C LEU A 75 -5.02 -37.13 -6.96
N GLU A 76 -5.52 -36.52 -5.89
CA GLU A 76 -6.09 -37.21 -4.74
C GLU A 76 -7.28 -38.09 -5.15
N LYS A 77 -8.20 -37.56 -5.97
CA LYS A 77 -9.31 -38.36 -6.52
C LYS A 77 -8.82 -39.55 -7.35
N HIS A 78 -7.83 -39.34 -8.23
CA HIS A 78 -7.26 -40.42 -9.02
C HIS A 78 -6.63 -41.50 -8.13
N LEU A 79 -5.88 -41.11 -7.09
CA LEU A 79 -5.30 -42.05 -6.12
C LEU A 79 -6.38 -42.85 -5.38
N ASP A 80 -7.47 -42.20 -4.96
CA ASP A 80 -8.61 -42.87 -4.30
C ASP A 80 -9.30 -43.87 -5.24
N THR A 81 -9.47 -43.52 -6.52
CA THR A 81 -10.03 -44.46 -7.52
C THR A 81 -9.11 -45.67 -7.76
N MET A 82 -7.79 -45.48 -7.78
CA MET A 82 -6.86 -46.61 -7.92
C MET A 82 -6.81 -47.49 -6.67
N ASN A 83 -6.85 -46.89 -5.48
CA ASN A 83 -6.85 -47.62 -4.22
C ASN A 83 -8.15 -48.41 -3.98
N SER A 84 -9.28 -47.90 -4.45
CA SER A 84 -10.56 -48.61 -4.41
C SER A 84 -10.68 -49.70 -5.48
N ALA A 85 -10.03 -49.54 -6.64
CA ALA A 85 -9.98 -50.57 -7.69
C ALA A 85 -9.02 -51.73 -7.36
N SER A 86 -8.06 -51.53 -6.44
CA SER A 86 -7.12 -52.55 -5.99
C SER A 86 -7.58 -53.35 -4.75
N LYS A 87 -8.76 -53.05 -4.20
CA LYS A 87 -9.43 -53.82 -3.14
C LYS A 87 -10.55 -54.68 -3.70
#